data_AF-A0A3P7TBZ0-F1
#
_entry.id   AF-A0A3P7TBZ0-F1
#
_cell.length_a   1.000
_cell.length_b   1.000
_cell.length_c   1.000
_cell.angle_alpha   90.00
_cell.angle_beta   90.00
_cell.angle_gamma   90.00
#
_symmetry.space_group_name_H-M   'P 1'
#
loop_
_entity.id
_entity.type
_entity.pdbx_description
1 polymer ?
#
loop_
_entity_poly.entity_id
_entity_poly.type
_entity_poly.pdbx_seq_one_letter_code
_entity_poly.pdbx_strand_id
1 'polypeptide(L)'
;MELLGGVPFVLTNVPQSLLSYSCLNPIYGTTINAYKCDRTAGGSSGGEGSLIACGGSIIGIGGDVGGSLRFPAHFNGITSLKRSGTSVMGRSLVDASLGPMTRTVRDAVTFLKIFWSERWFFRGDPYLPAIYWDDHQYLNKQPLRIGYYYQDGWFEPTPALKRAVQETHSRLEKLGHVLVEFEPPDMADAFKLFLGAILVDDGKYILDKFDKVLQEIFIFLVIITRIIFETRIFGKIVKPFWPRLSKVCEAFALNTSEMRQMFEDIAKYRHRFVREMKALRLDAIICPIQVVPAIEHFYPMKLISTVSYCGLFNLLDFPAGTVKVTEVSEIDELCLKDYPENDLWEKLVKKATKDSVGLPVGVQVASFPFHEETVLRLLAEIEKSVELEKII
;
A
#
# COMPACT_ATOMS: atom_id res chain seq x y z
N MET A 1 3.49 23.39 -4.94
CA MET A 1 3.13 23.19 -6.36
C MET A 1 3.23 24.50 -7.13
N GLU A 2 2.44 25.51 -6.81
CA GLU A 2 2.47 26.81 -7.53
C GLU A 2 3.84 27.50 -7.48
N LEU A 3 4.51 27.48 -6.33
CA LEU A 3 5.87 28.01 -6.17
C LEU A 3 6.92 27.31 -7.07
N LEU A 4 6.63 26.08 -7.54
CA LEU A 4 7.50 25.30 -8.43
C LEU A 4 7.09 25.46 -9.91
N GLY A 5 6.15 26.37 -10.21
CA GLY A 5 5.60 26.57 -11.56
C GLY A 5 4.50 25.59 -11.96
N GLY A 6 4.05 24.71 -11.05
CA GLY A 6 2.93 23.80 -11.31
C GLY A 6 1.58 24.52 -11.29
N VAL A 7 0.62 24.02 -12.07
CA VAL A 7 -0.75 24.57 -12.16
C VAL A 7 -1.75 23.52 -11.65
N PRO A 8 -2.15 23.55 -10.36
CA PRO A 8 -3.24 22.72 -9.87
C PRO A 8 -4.54 23.09 -10.60
N PHE A 9 -5.15 22.13 -11.30
CA PHE A 9 -6.28 22.42 -12.20
C PHE A 9 -7.56 21.66 -11.86
N VAL A 10 -7.49 20.61 -11.04
CA VAL A 10 -8.63 19.81 -10.61
C VAL A 10 -8.45 19.31 -9.18
N LEU A 11 -9.58 19.02 -8.52
CA LEU A 11 -9.64 18.15 -7.35
C LEU A 11 -10.21 16.81 -7.81
N THR A 12 -9.57 15.71 -7.42
CA THR A 12 -10.02 14.38 -7.83
C THR A 12 -10.84 13.70 -6.74
N ASN A 13 -11.68 12.75 -7.16
CA ASN A 13 -12.62 12.08 -6.26
C ASN A 13 -11.93 11.14 -5.26
N VAL A 14 -12.56 10.94 -4.11
CA VAL A 14 -12.07 10.10 -3.01
C VAL A 14 -13.20 9.25 -2.40
N PRO A 15 -12.95 8.12 -1.73
CA PRO A 15 -13.98 7.43 -0.97
C PRO A 15 -14.46 8.30 0.21
N GLN A 16 -15.69 8.04 0.67
CA GLN A 16 -16.19 8.65 1.90
C GLN A 16 -15.18 8.43 3.04
N SER A 17 -14.87 9.47 3.82
CA SER A 17 -13.89 9.48 4.93
C SER A 17 -12.44 9.11 4.64
N LEU A 18 -12.04 8.86 3.38
CA LEU A 18 -10.70 8.38 2.99
C LEU A 18 -10.33 6.98 3.51
N LEU A 19 -11.17 6.34 4.35
CA LEU A 19 -10.87 5.06 4.98
C LEU A 19 -11.38 3.88 4.13
N SER A 20 -10.94 3.82 2.88
CA SER A 20 -11.24 2.73 1.95
C SER A 20 -10.20 2.68 0.84
N TYR A 21 -9.97 1.49 0.29
CA TYR A 21 -9.27 1.31 -0.98
C TYR A 21 -10.25 1.08 -2.16
N SER A 22 -11.52 1.47 -1.99
CA SER A 22 -12.41 1.84 -3.09
C SER A 22 -12.41 3.35 -3.29
N CYS A 23 -13.11 3.85 -4.32
CA CYS A 23 -13.29 5.28 -4.55
C CYS A 23 -14.75 5.61 -4.85
N LEU A 24 -15.60 5.51 -3.83
CA LEU A 24 -17.00 5.94 -3.91
C LEU A 24 -17.41 6.80 -2.71
N ASN A 25 -18.19 7.85 -2.95
CA ASN A 25 -18.80 8.67 -1.89
C ASN A 25 -20.22 9.11 -2.30
N PRO A 26 -21.10 9.45 -1.34
CA PRO A 26 -22.48 9.84 -1.65
C PRO A 26 -22.66 11.17 -2.41
N ILE A 27 -21.59 11.99 -2.51
CA ILE A 27 -21.66 13.34 -3.09
C ILE A 27 -21.34 13.30 -4.60
N TYR A 28 -20.23 12.67 -4.96
CA TYR A 28 -19.69 12.63 -6.33
C TYR A 28 -19.86 11.26 -7.01
N GLY A 29 -20.37 10.26 -6.28
CA GLY A 29 -20.55 8.91 -6.81
C GLY A 29 -19.26 8.08 -6.83
N THR A 30 -19.19 7.16 -7.79
CA THR A 30 -18.14 6.14 -7.90
C THR A 30 -17.15 6.48 -9.00
N THR A 31 -15.86 6.47 -8.66
CA THR A 31 -14.78 6.52 -9.66
C THR A 31 -14.49 5.13 -10.20
N ILE A 32 -14.55 5.00 -11.52
CA ILE A 32 -14.26 3.76 -12.23
C ILE A 32 -12.78 3.61 -12.57
N ASN A 33 -12.32 2.36 -12.63
CA ASN A 33 -10.97 2.01 -13.07
C ASN A 33 -10.76 2.39 -14.56
N ALA A 34 -9.55 2.86 -14.88
CA ALA A 34 -9.20 3.27 -16.25
C ALA A 34 -9.24 2.12 -17.28
N TYR A 35 -9.05 0.88 -16.86
CA TYR A 35 -9.04 -0.31 -17.73
C TYR A 35 -10.41 -0.97 -17.87
N LYS A 36 -11.24 -0.95 -16.82
CA LYS A 36 -12.52 -1.68 -16.83
C LYS A 36 -13.56 -1.03 -15.90
N CYS A 37 -14.71 -0.64 -16.42
CA CYS A 37 -15.69 0.20 -15.73
C CYS A 37 -16.38 -0.45 -14.51
N ASP A 38 -16.45 -1.77 -14.47
CA ASP A 38 -16.99 -2.55 -13.34
C ASP A 38 -15.99 -2.70 -12.18
N ARG A 39 -14.73 -2.28 -12.35
CA ARG A 39 -13.68 -2.38 -11.34
C ARG A 39 -13.42 -1.08 -10.59
N THR A 40 -12.98 -1.20 -9.35
CA THR A 40 -12.54 -0.08 -8.52
C THR A 40 -11.29 0.58 -9.10
N ALA A 41 -11.25 1.92 -9.05
CA ALA A 41 -10.04 2.69 -9.30
C ALA A 41 -9.00 2.57 -8.16
N GLY A 42 -9.29 1.81 -7.10
CA GLY A 42 -8.48 1.80 -5.88
C GLY A 42 -8.82 3.00 -5.00
N GLY A 43 -8.16 3.13 -3.85
CA GLY A 43 -8.37 4.28 -2.98
C GLY A 43 -7.35 4.40 -1.85
N SER A 44 -7.33 5.54 -1.14
CA SER A 44 -8.29 6.65 -1.29
C SER A 44 -7.99 7.61 -2.44
N SER A 45 -6.78 7.60 -3.00
CA SER A 45 -6.40 8.44 -4.16
C SER A 45 -6.89 7.85 -5.50
N GLY A 46 -8.11 7.31 -5.54
CA GLY A 46 -8.68 6.63 -6.70
C GLY A 46 -8.94 7.57 -7.88
N GLY A 47 -9.36 8.80 -7.60
CA GLY A 47 -9.52 9.85 -8.60
C GLY A 47 -8.20 10.21 -9.29
N GLU A 48 -7.12 10.39 -8.54
CA GLU A 48 -5.76 10.59 -9.08
C GLU A 48 -5.34 9.42 -9.98
N GLY A 49 -5.50 8.19 -9.47
CA GLY A 49 -5.11 6.98 -10.19
C GLY A 49 -5.79 6.85 -11.55
N SER A 50 -7.11 7.02 -11.58
CA SER A 50 -7.91 6.94 -12.82
C SER A 50 -7.59 8.09 -13.78
N LEU A 51 -7.48 9.33 -13.28
CA LEU A 51 -7.19 10.50 -14.11
C LEU A 51 -5.82 10.41 -14.81
N ILE A 52 -4.78 10.00 -14.09
CA ILE A 52 -3.42 9.88 -14.63
C ILE A 52 -3.34 8.73 -15.64
N ALA A 53 -3.97 7.59 -15.34
CA ALA A 53 -3.99 6.43 -16.23
C ALA A 53 -4.70 6.72 -17.55
N CYS A 54 -5.83 7.44 -17.52
CA CYS A 54 -6.53 7.93 -18.71
C CYS A 54 -5.79 9.07 -19.45
N GLY A 55 -4.67 9.55 -18.91
CA GLY A 55 -3.87 10.63 -19.46
C GLY A 55 -4.44 12.04 -19.32
N GLY A 56 -5.39 12.23 -18.40
CA GLY A 56 -5.92 13.54 -18.04
C GLY A 56 -5.01 14.36 -17.12
N SER A 57 -3.99 13.75 -16.50
CA SER A 57 -2.94 14.44 -15.76
C SER A 57 -1.58 13.75 -15.92
N ILE A 58 -0.49 14.53 -15.89
CA ILE A 58 0.89 14.01 -15.89
C ILE A 58 1.37 13.65 -14.47
N ILE A 59 0.80 14.29 -13.45
CA ILE A 59 1.16 14.10 -12.05
C ILE A 59 -0.04 14.34 -11.14
N GLY A 60 -0.13 13.55 -10.09
CA GLY A 60 -1.07 13.70 -8.99
C GLY A 60 -0.37 13.69 -7.64
N ILE A 61 -1.04 14.24 -6.63
CA ILE A 61 -0.59 14.17 -5.23
C ILE A 61 -1.68 13.52 -4.41
N GLY A 62 -1.35 12.42 -3.74
CA GLY A 62 -2.24 11.70 -2.84
C GLY A 62 -1.64 11.53 -1.46
N GLY A 63 -2.43 10.97 -0.55
CA GLY A 63 -2.01 10.55 0.78
C GLY A 63 -2.03 9.02 0.91
N ASP A 64 -1.19 8.50 1.80
CA ASP A 64 -1.07 7.06 2.05
C ASP A 64 -0.84 6.79 3.54
N VAL A 65 -1.89 6.26 4.19
CA VAL A 65 -1.86 5.76 5.57
C VAL A 65 -2.00 4.23 5.65
N GLY A 66 -2.27 3.57 4.52
CA GLY A 66 -2.49 2.13 4.43
C GLY A 66 -2.36 1.55 3.02
N GLY A 67 -1.75 2.29 2.08
CA GLY A 67 -1.69 1.93 0.66
C GLY A 67 -2.43 2.89 -0.27
N SER A 68 -2.91 4.04 0.22
CA SER A 68 -3.80 4.92 -0.54
C SER A 68 -3.18 5.65 -1.74
N LEU A 69 -1.86 5.61 -1.91
CA LEU A 69 -1.18 5.93 -3.17
C LEU A 69 -0.97 4.67 -4.03
N ARG A 70 -0.59 3.57 -3.38
CA ARG A 70 -0.14 2.34 -4.01
C ARG A 70 -1.27 1.49 -4.60
N PHE A 71 -2.43 1.40 -3.95
CA PHE A 71 -3.58 0.66 -4.51
C PHE A 71 -4.14 1.30 -5.77
N PRO A 72 -4.43 2.63 -5.81
CA PRO A 72 -4.84 3.25 -7.07
C PRO A 72 -3.79 3.13 -8.16
N ALA A 73 -2.50 3.24 -7.81
CA ALA A 73 -1.43 3.08 -8.78
C ALA A 73 -1.38 1.66 -9.35
N HIS A 74 -1.45 0.64 -8.49
CA HIS A 74 -1.54 -0.76 -8.87
C HIS A 74 -2.73 -1.04 -9.80
N PHE A 75 -3.94 -0.63 -9.38
CA PHE A 75 -5.18 -0.96 -10.07
C PHE A 75 -5.32 -0.24 -11.41
N ASN A 76 -4.73 0.94 -11.56
CA ASN A 76 -4.74 1.70 -12.81
C ASN A 76 -3.42 1.63 -13.57
N GLY A 77 -2.49 0.73 -13.19
CA GLY A 77 -1.27 0.48 -13.97
C GLY A 77 -0.33 1.67 -14.10
N ILE A 78 -0.25 2.51 -13.07
CA ILE A 78 0.64 3.68 -13.01
C ILE A 78 1.65 3.53 -11.87
N THR A 79 2.52 4.53 -11.71
CA THR A 79 3.56 4.58 -10.68
C THR A 79 3.14 5.47 -9.50
N SER A 80 3.54 5.09 -8.28
CA SER A 80 3.48 5.99 -7.13
C SER A 80 4.60 5.74 -6.15
N LEU A 81 4.85 6.72 -5.27
CA LEU A 81 5.78 6.60 -4.15
C LEU A 81 5.13 7.15 -2.88
N LYS A 82 5.00 6.31 -1.85
CA LYS A 82 4.82 6.74 -0.46
C LYS A 82 6.20 7.06 0.12
N ARG A 83 6.39 8.29 0.59
CA ARG A 83 7.62 8.71 1.29
C ARG A 83 7.67 8.16 2.72
N SER A 84 8.83 8.15 3.33
CA SER A 84 8.94 8.12 4.79
C SER A 84 8.21 9.31 5.39
N GLY A 85 7.49 9.04 6.47
CA GLY A 85 6.89 10.04 7.32
C GLY A 85 7.91 10.66 8.26
N THR A 86 7.40 11.20 9.37
CA THR A 86 8.21 11.87 10.40
C THR A 86 8.43 10.99 11.63
N SER A 87 8.25 9.67 11.48
CA SER A 87 8.23 8.76 12.62
C SER A 87 9.63 8.57 13.18
N VAL A 88 9.96 9.40 14.17
CA VAL A 88 11.16 9.29 15.00
C VAL A 88 10.85 8.46 16.25
N MET A 89 11.89 7.98 16.92
CA MET A 89 11.76 7.31 18.22
C MET A 89 10.89 8.15 19.17
N GLY A 90 9.80 7.56 19.68
CA GLY A 90 8.78 8.25 20.50
C GLY A 90 7.53 8.72 19.75
N ARG A 91 7.52 8.71 18.41
CA ARG A 91 6.33 8.98 17.57
C ARG A 91 5.86 7.72 16.86
N SER A 92 5.45 6.70 17.61
CA SER A 92 5.01 5.40 17.06
C SER A 92 3.64 5.43 16.32
N LEU A 93 3.09 6.61 16.06
CA LEU A 93 1.85 6.73 15.29
C LEU A 93 2.11 6.36 13.83
N VAL A 94 1.09 5.78 13.20
CA VAL A 94 1.07 5.57 11.75
C VAL A 94 0.59 6.87 11.12
N ASP A 95 1.52 7.65 10.61
CA ASP A 95 1.22 8.92 9.95
C ASP A 95 0.86 8.69 8.47
N ALA A 96 -0.06 9.51 7.97
CA ALA A 96 -0.31 9.59 6.55
C ALA A 96 0.89 10.25 5.86
N SER A 97 1.41 9.61 4.80
CA SER A 97 2.50 10.15 4.00
C SER A 97 1.96 10.65 2.66
N LEU A 98 2.33 11.87 2.28
CA LEU A 98 2.02 12.42 0.96
C LEU A 98 3.04 11.95 -0.08
N GLY A 99 2.61 11.75 -1.31
CA GLY A 99 3.52 11.33 -2.36
C GLY A 99 3.00 11.52 -3.78
N PRO A 100 3.90 11.48 -4.79
CA PRO A 100 3.53 11.61 -6.18
C PRO A 100 2.90 10.34 -6.74
N MET A 101 1.98 10.55 -7.68
CA MET A 101 1.47 9.55 -8.60
C MET A 101 1.74 10.03 -10.02
N THR A 102 2.28 9.18 -10.87
CA THR A 102 2.69 9.51 -12.24
C THR A 102 2.54 8.30 -13.15
N ARG A 103 2.54 8.49 -14.47
CA ARG A 103 2.53 7.34 -15.39
C ARG A 103 3.85 6.58 -15.37
N THR A 104 4.97 7.31 -15.31
CA THR A 104 6.32 6.74 -15.35
C THR A 104 7.09 7.02 -14.06
N VAL A 105 8.05 6.16 -13.72
CA VAL A 105 8.96 6.39 -12.59
C VAL A 105 9.82 7.62 -12.82
N ARG A 106 10.21 7.87 -14.08
CA ARG A 106 10.95 9.08 -14.48
C ARG A 106 10.25 10.38 -14.08
N ASP A 107 8.94 10.46 -14.27
CA ASP A 107 8.18 11.66 -13.92
C ASP A 107 8.11 11.86 -12.40
N ALA A 108 7.96 10.77 -11.63
CA ALA A 108 7.99 10.83 -10.17
C ALA A 108 9.37 11.30 -9.65
N VAL A 109 10.46 10.78 -10.22
CA VAL A 109 11.82 11.22 -9.91
C VAL A 109 12.02 12.69 -10.24
N THR A 110 11.59 13.13 -11.43
CA THR A 110 11.72 14.53 -11.86
C THR A 110 10.99 15.47 -10.90
N PHE A 111 9.77 15.11 -10.51
CA PHE A 111 9.01 15.87 -9.53
C PHE A 111 9.71 15.95 -8.17
N LEU A 112 10.15 14.81 -7.63
CA LEU A 112 10.78 14.78 -6.30
C LEU A 112 12.12 15.52 -6.27
N LYS A 113 12.92 15.44 -7.35
CA LYS A 113 14.13 16.26 -7.52
C LYS A 113 13.83 17.76 -7.37
N ILE A 114 12.79 18.25 -8.05
CA ILE A 114 12.38 19.66 -7.99
C ILE A 114 11.78 20.01 -6.63
N PHE A 115 10.97 19.11 -6.06
CA PHE A 115 10.28 19.34 -4.80
C PHE A 115 11.27 19.39 -3.62
N TRP A 116 12.30 18.55 -3.62
CA TRP A 116 13.31 18.48 -2.57
C TRP A 116 14.57 19.31 -2.80
N SER A 117 14.79 19.86 -4.00
CA SER A 117 15.84 20.86 -4.21
C SER A 117 15.54 22.17 -3.46
N GLU A 118 14.27 22.42 -3.17
CA GLU A 118 13.81 23.67 -2.60
C GLU A 118 13.78 23.65 -1.06
N ARG A 119 14.52 24.58 -0.45
CA ARG A 119 14.63 24.68 1.02
C ARG A 119 13.37 25.23 1.69
N TRP A 120 12.47 25.88 0.95
CA TRP A 120 11.31 26.56 1.55
C TRP A 120 10.37 25.58 2.26
N PHE A 121 10.27 24.34 1.77
CA PHE A 121 9.38 23.33 2.34
C PHE A 121 9.73 23.02 3.80
N PHE A 122 11.01 22.76 4.08
CA PHE A 122 11.50 22.48 5.44
C PHE A 122 11.61 23.73 6.31
N ARG A 123 11.64 24.93 5.72
CA ARG A 123 11.57 26.19 6.48
C ARG A 123 10.16 26.51 6.96
N GLY A 124 9.14 26.08 6.21
CA GLY A 124 7.73 26.32 6.53
C GLY A 124 7.17 25.38 7.61
N ASP A 125 7.70 24.16 7.69
CA ASP A 125 7.30 23.18 8.69
C ASP A 125 8.53 22.65 9.46
N PRO A 126 8.75 23.10 10.71
CA PRO A 126 9.92 22.70 11.50
C PRO A 126 9.86 21.23 11.97
N TYR A 127 8.73 20.53 11.79
CA TYR A 127 8.61 19.12 12.15
C TYR A 127 9.06 18.17 11.04
N LEU A 128 9.36 18.70 9.84
CA LEU A 128 9.89 17.89 8.75
C LEU A 128 11.42 17.82 8.84
N PRO A 129 12.01 16.61 8.79
CA PRO A 129 13.45 16.48 8.63
C PRO A 129 13.87 17.11 7.29
N ALA A 130 14.96 17.88 7.31
CA ALA A 130 15.53 18.49 6.11
C ALA A 130 16.23 17.43 5.25
N ILE A 131 15.43 16.72 4.44
CA ILE A 131 15.90 15.67 3.54
C ILE A 131 15.98 16.25 2.15
N TYR A 132 17.15 16.12 1.54
CA TYR A 132 17.41 16.61 0.19
C TYR A 132 17.53 15.42 -0.74
N TRP A 133 17.19 15.66 -2.00
CA TRP A 133 17.41 14.67 -3.05
C TRP A 133 18.88 14.24 -3.09
N ASP A 134 19.13 12.93 -2.99
CA ASP A 134 20.46 12.34 -3.06
C ASP A 134 20.69 11.64 -4.41
N ASP A 135 21.36 12.35 -5.32
CA ASP A 135 21.79 11.78 -6.61
C ASP A 135 22.80 10.63 -6.45
N HIS A 136 23.57 10.58 -5.36
CA HIS A 136 24.47 9.45 -5.11
C HIS A 136 23.69 8.17 -4.84
N GLN A 137 22.56 8.27 -4.13
CA GLN A 137 21.71 7.12 -3.85
C GLN A 137 20.93 6.71 -5.12
N TYR A 138 20.32 7.66 -5.83
CA TYR A 138 19.53 7.37 -7.04
C TYR A 138 20.36 6.84 -8.21
N LEU A 139 21.51 7.46 -8.49
CA LEU A 139 22.36 7.13 -9.64
C LEU A 139 23.36 6.01 -9.35
N ASN A 140 23.37 5.46 -8.13
CA ASN A 140 24.24 4.34 -7.78
C ASN A 140 23.98 3.16 -8.71
N LYS A 141 25.02 2.62 -9.34
CA LYS A 141 24.93 1.46 -10.24
C LYS A 141 25.42 0.16 -9.60
N GLN A 142 25.87 0.21 -8.35
CA GLN A 142 26.33 -0.99 -7.65
C GLN A 142 25.16 -1.97 -7.47
N PRO A 143 25.42 -3.29 -7.60
CA PRO A 143 24.45 -4.31 -7.23
C PRO A 143 23.93 -4.11 -5.81
N LEU A 144 22.60 -4.04 -5.67
CA LEU A 144 21.93 -4.09 -4.38
C LEU A 144 21.65 -5.53 -3.96
N ARG A 145 21.56 -5.74 -2.66
CA ARG A 145 21.05 -6.98 -2.06
C ARG A 145 19.58 -6.78 -1.68
N ILE A 146 18.70 -7.46 -2.38
CA ILE A 146 17.27 -7.17 -2.38
C ILE A 146 16.53 -8.35 -1.76
N GLY A 147 15.81 -8.11 -0.66
CA GLY A 147 14.89 -9.08 -0.09
C GLY A 147 13.68 -9.28 -1.00
N TYR A 148 13.15 -10.49 -1.09
CA TYR A 148 11.88 -10.72 -1.77
C TYR A 148 11.00 -11.74 -1.03
N TYR A 149 9.69 -11.60 -1.19
CA TYR A 149 8.72 -12.63 -0.83
C TYR A 149 7.54 -12.65 -1.80
N TYR A 150 7.06 -13.85 -2.10
CA TYR A 150 5.87 -14.06 -2.94
C TYR A 150 4.57 -14.02 -2.16
N GLN A 151 4.65 -14.20 -0.84
CA GLN A 151 3.53 -14.15 0.11
C GLN A 151 4.05 -13.78 1.48
N ASP A 152 3.19 -13.21 2.32
CA ASP A 152 3.55 -12.68 3.64
C ASP A 152 3.22 -13.63 4.80
N GLY A 153 2.75 -14.85 4.51
CA GLY A 153 2.32 -15.84 5.51
C GLY A 153 0.97 -15.51 6.19
N TRP A 154 0.31 -14.41 5.79
CA TRP A 154 -0.95 -13.94 6.38
C TRP A 154 -2.10 -13.95 5.38
N PHE A 155 -1.90 -13.40 4.18
CA PHE A 155 -2.89 -13.39 3.11
C PHE A 155 -2.23 -13.71 1.78
N GLU A 156 -2.56 -14.88 1.24
CA GLU A 156 -2.02 -15.34 -0.03
C GLU A 156 -2.40 -14.42 -1.20
N PRO A 157 -1.45 -13.98 -2.05
CA PRO A 157 -1.77 -13.27 -3.27
C PRO A 157 -2.27 -14.18 -4.38
N THR A 158 -3.09 -13.64 -5.26
CA THR A 158 -3.56 -14.34 -6.46
C THR A 158 -2.39 -14.70 -7.39
N PRO A 159 -2.56 -15.70 -8.29
CA PRO A 159 -1.48 -16.17 -9.17
C PRO A 159 -0.78 -15.05 -9.95
N ALA A 160 -1.54 -14.08 -10.47
CA ALA A 160 -0.99 -12.95 -11.22
C ALA A 160 -0.04 -12.08 -10.37
N LEU A 161 -0.36 -11.88 -9.09
CA LEU A 161 0.46 -11.08 -8.16
C LEU A 161 1.74 -11.85 -7.77
N LYS A 162 1.66 -13.16 -7.56
CA LYS A 162 2.84 -14.02 -7.33
C LYS A 162 3.76 -14.01 -8.56
N ARG A 163 3.19 -14.18 -9.75
CA ARG A 163 3.93 -14.14 -11.03
C ARG A 163 4.61 -12.79 -11.26
N ALA A 164 3.93 -11.68 -10.99
CA ALA A 164 4.53 -10.34 -11.10
C ALA A 164 5.82 -10.19 -10.29
N VAL A 165 5.85 -10.73 -9.06
CA VAL A 165 7.06 -10.73 -8.22
C VAL A 165 8.12 -11.69 -8.78
N GLN A 166 7.75 -12.86 -9.29
CA GLN A 166 8.67 -13.83 -9.90
C GLN A 166 9.36 -13.28 -11.18
N GLU A 167 8.59 -12.61 -12.04
CA GLU A 167 9.12 -11.93 -13.22
C GLU A 167 10.07 -10.81 -12.82
N THR A 168 9.69 -10.00 -11.82
CA THR A 168 10.53 -8.93 -11.28
C THR A 168 11.82 -9.46 -10.64
N HIS A 169 11.74 -10.55 -9.88
CA HIS A 169 12.90 -11.24 -9.33
C HIS A 169 13.90 -11.61 -10.44
N SER A 170 13.40 -12.26 -11.49
CA SER A 170 14.21 -12.69 -12.65
C SER A 170 14.82 -11.49 -13.40
N ARG A 171 14.10 -10.37 -13.50
CA ARG A 171 14.59 -9.12 -14.12
C ARG A 171 15.78 -8.55 -13.36
N LEU A 172 15.65 -8.43 -12.05
CA LEU A 172 16.67 -7.81 -11.21
C LEU A 172 17.91 -8.69 -11.05
N GLU A 173 17.73 -10.00 -11.01
CA GLU A 173 18.84 -10.95 -11.05
C GLU A 173 19.65 -10.82 -12.35
N LYS A 174 18.98 -10.70 -13.51
CA LYS A 174 19.63 -10.44 -14.82
C LYS A 174 20.37 -9.09 -14.86
N LEU A 175 19.92 -8.10 -14.11
CA LEU A 175 20.60 -6.80 -13.96
C LEU A 175 21.80 -6.86 -12.99
N GLY A 176 22.05 -8.01 -12.36
CA GLY A 176 23.20 -8.26 -11.51
C GLY A 176 22.96 -8.03 -10.01
N HIS A 177 21.72 -7.79 -9.59
CA HIS A 177 21.38 -7.69 -8.17
C HIS A 177 21.41 -9.05 -7.48
N VAL A 178 21.61 -9.03 -6.15
CA VAL A 178 21.57 -10.24 -5.33
C VAL A 178 20.21 -10.34 -4.68
N LEU A 179 19.40 -11.31 -5.09
CA LEU A 179 18.05 -11.53 -4.56
C LEU A 179 18.12 -12.53 -3.41
N VAL A 180 17.43 -12.22 -2.32
CA VAL A 180 17.46 -13.00 -1.07
C VAL A 180 16.03 -13.21 -0.62
N GLU A 181 15.64 -14.46 -0.41
CA GLU A 181 14.35 -14.75 0.19
C GLU A 181 14.28 -14.13 1.59
N PHE A 182 13.22 -13.35 1.85
CA PHE A 182 13.01 -12.62 3.09
C PHE A 182 11.60 -12.89 3.59
N GLU A 183 11.47 -13.45 4.79
CA GLU A 183 10.17 -13.66 5.42
C GLU A 183 9.88 -12.51 6.41
N PRO A 184 8.86 -11.67 6.16
CA PRO A 184 8.45 -10.63 7.10
C PRO A 184 8.07 -11.23 8.46
N PRO A 185 8.62 -10.73 9.58
CA PRO A 185 8.32 -11.30 10.89
C PRO A 185 6.86 -11.08 11.29
N ASP A 186 6.15 -12.14 11.65
CA ASP A 186 4.82 -12.12 12.29
C ASP A 186 3.83 -11.10 11.68
N MET A 187 3.45 -11.33 10.43
CA MET A 187 2.53 -10.46 9.69
C MET A 187 1.13 -10.39 10.32
N ALA A 188 0.74 -11.40 11.08
CA ALA A 188 -0.50 -11.38 11.85
C ALA A 188 -0.46 -10.31 12.95
N ASP A 189 0.65 -10.21 13.68
CA ASP A 189 0.84 -9.16 14.69
C ASP A 189 1.07 -7.79 14.04
N ALA A 190 1.82 -7.73 12.95
CA ALA A 190 2.01 -6.50 12.16
C ALA A 190 0.66 -5.89 11.74
N PHE A 191 -0.21 -6.71 11.16
CA PHE A 191 -1.52 -6.26 10.71
C PHE A 191 -2.42 -5.83 11.88
N LYS A 192 -2.37 -6.54 13.02
CA LYS A 192 -3.08 -6.16 14.26
C LYS A 192 -2.62 -4.79 14.74
N LEU A 193 -1.30 -4.57 14.85
CA LEU A 193 -0.71 -3.32 15.29
C LEU A 193 -1.03 -2.17 14.33
N PHE A 194 -0.96 -2.42 13.02
CA PHE A 194 -1.34 -1.47 11.99
C PHE A 194 -2.80 -1.03 12.16
N LEU A 195 -3.74 -1.99 12.26
CA LEU A 195 -5.16 -1.69 12.39
C LEU A 195 -5.46 -0.89 13.67
N GLY A 196 -4.86 -1.27 14.80
CA GLY A 196 -5.01 -0.53 16.06
C GLY A 196 -4.42 0.89 15.98
N ALA A 197 -3.33 1.08 15.24
CA ALA A 197 -2.68 2.39 15.08
C ALA A 197 -3.46 3.36 14.17
N ILE A 198 -4.25 2.87 13.20
CA ILE A 198 -5.08 3.72 12.34
C ILE A 198 -6.47 4.01 12.95
N LEU A 199 -6.89 3.23 13.94
CA LEU A 199 -8.17 3.35 14.65
C LEU A 199 -7.94 3.51 16.17
N VAL A 200 -7.05 4.42 16.56
CA VAL A 200 -6.61 4.62 17.96
C VAL A 200 -7.74 4.96 18.93
N ASP A 201 -8.80 5.60 18.45
CA ASP A 201 -9.98 5.98 19.21
C ASP A 201 -11.18 5.08 18.88
N ASP A 202 -10.88 3.88 18.39
CA ASP A 202 -11.84 2.91 17.90
C ASP A 202 -12.74 3.52 16.82
N GLY A 203 -12.21 4.41 15.99
CA GLY A 203 -12.97 5.05 14.91
C GLY A 203 -14.04 6.05 15.35
N LYS A 204 -14.19 6.31 16.65
CA LYS A 204 -15.24 7.19 17.19
C LYS A 204 -15.23 8.58 16.53
N TYR A 205 -14.06 9.19 16.36
CA TYR A 205 -13.88 10.49 15.73
C TYR A 205 -14.43 10.52 14.31
N ILE A 206 -14.11 9.49 13.50
CA ILE A 206 -14.59 9.40 12.12
C ILE A 206 -16.10 9.13 12.12
N LEU A 207 -16.58 8.25 13.00
CA LEU A 207 -17.99 7.89 13.09
C LEU A 207 -18.88 9.06 13.50
N ASP A 208 -18.40 9.91 14.40
CA ASP A 208 -19.08 11.12 14.85
C ASP A 208 -19.18 12.18 13.74
N LYS A 209 -18.48 12.02 12.61
CA LYS A 209 -18.62 12.89 11.43
C LYS A 209 -19.66 12.40 10.41
N PHE A 210 -20.18 11.18 10.55
CA PHE A 210 -21.19 10.66 9.63
C PHE A 210 -22.61 11.06 10.03
N ASP A 211 -23.12 12.13 9.43
CA ASP A 211 -24.51 12.55 9.59
C ASP A 211 -25.45 11.73 8.67
N LYS A 212 -26.01 10.64 9.21
CA LYS A 212 -27.01 9.70 8.63
C LYS A 212 -26.70 9.03 7.29
N VAL A 213 -25.93 9.66 6.40
CA VAL A 213 -25.58 9.12 5.08
C VAL A 213 -24.25 8.39 5.21
N LEU A 214 -24.33 7.17 5.76
CA LEU A 214 -23.22 6.23 5.77
C LEU A 214 -23.40 5.29 4.58
N GLN A 215 -22.39 5.16 3.73
CA GLN A 215 -22.44 4.09 2.74
C GLN A 215 -22.46 2.73 3.44
N GLU A 216 -23.25 1.80 2.90
CA GLU A 216 -23.41 0.45 3.46
C GLU A 216 -22.07 -0.25 3.70
N ILE A 217 -21.06 0.08 2.89
CA ILE A 217 -19.71 -0.47 2.98
C ILE A 217 -19.00 -0.15 4.32
N PHE A 218 -19.41 0.90 5.04
CA PHE A 218 -18.84 1.25 6.35
C PHE A 218 -19.57 0.58 7.52
N ILE A 219 -20.73 -0.05 7.31
CA ILE A 219 -21.54 -0.64 8.40
C ILE A 219 -20.72 -1.62 9.22
N PHE A 220 -19.94 -2.50 8.57
CA PHE A 220 -19.10 -3.46 9.28
C PHE A 220 -18.09 -2.76 10.20
N LEU A 221 -17.40 -1.74 9.70
CA LEU A 221 -16.45 -0.96 10.49
C LEU A 221 -17.15 -0.33 11.68
N VAL A 222 -18.30 0.31 11.49
CA VAL A 222 -19.09 0.96 12.57
C VAL A 222 -19.47 -0.03 13.66
N ILE A 223 -19.86 -1.25 13.28
CA ILE A 223 -20.27 -2.29 14.23
C ILE A 223 -19.07 -2.68 15.10
N ILE A 224 -17.95 -3.10 14.50
CA ILE A 224 -16.80 -3.63 15.26
C ILE A 224 -16.21 -2.57 16.21
N THR A 225 -16.27 -1.30 15.82
CA THR A 225 -15.77 -0.17 16.62
C THR A 225 -16.70 0.26 17.75
N ARG A 226 -18.00 -0.03 17.69
CA ARG A 226 -18.97 0.40 18.72
C ARG A 226 -19.09 -0.55 19.90
N ILE A 227 -18.74 -1.82 19.68
CA ILE A 227 -18.89 -2.90 20.65
C ILE A 227 -17.55 -3.59 20.85
N ILE A 228 -16.51 -2.83 21.22
CA ILE A 228 -15.12 -3.31 21.24
C ILE A 228 -14.94 -4.46 22.24
N PHE A 229 -15.54 -4.34 23.42
CA PHE A 229 -15.44 -5.37 24.45
C PHE A 229 -16.02 -6.70 23.95
N GLU A 230 -17.23 -6.65 23.39
CA GLU A 230 -17.91 -7.79 22.78
C GLU A 230 -17.14 -8.29 21.56
N THR A 231 -16.56 -7.39 20.76
CA THR A 231 -15.73 -7.71 19.60
C THR A 231 -14.49 -8.50 20.02
N ARG A 232 -13.81 -8.12 21.12
CA ARG A 232 -12.67 -8.89 21.65
C ARG A 232 -13.09 -10.25 22.19
N ILE A 233 -14.24 -10.35 22.86
CA ILE A 233 -14.78 -11.64 23.31
C ILE A 233 -15.06 -12.54 22.10
N PHE A 234 -15.75 -11.99 21.09
CA PHE A 234 -16.04 -12.68 19.84
C PHE A 234 -14.75 -13.13 19.13
N GLY A 235 -13.73 -12.27 19.09
CA GLY A 235 -12.41 -12.57 18.56
C GLY A 235 -11.77 -13.81 19.20
N LYS A 236 -11.91 -13.99 20.53
CA LYS A 236 -11.44 -15.19 21.24
C LYS A 236 -12.23 -16.44 20.85
N ILE A 237 -13.54 -16.31 20.65
CA ILE A 237 -14.43 -17.43 20.27
C ILE A 237 -14.11 -17.93 18.85
N VAL A 238 -13.91 -17.03 17.89
CA VAL A 238 -13.66 -17.39 16.49
C VAL A 238 -12.23 -17.83 16.21
N LYS A 239 -11.29 -17.57 17.12
CA LYS A 239 -9.85 -17.86 16.95
C LYS A 239 -9.51 -19.26 16.41
N PRO A 240 -10.15 -20.36 16.86
CA PRO A 240 -9.84 -21.70 16.35
C PRO A 240 -10.22 -21.93 14.89
N PHE A 241 -11.22 -21.19 14.37
CA PHE A 241 -11.80 -21.41 13.04
C PHE A 241 -11.47 -20.28 12.06
N TRP A 242 -11.23 -19.09 12.57
CA TRP A 242 -10.92 -17.91 11.77
C TRP A 242 -9.89 -17.02 12.49
N PRO A 243 -8.61 -17.46 12.52
CA PRO A 243 -7.55 -16.74 13.23
C PRO A 243 -7.35 -15.32 12.70
N ARG A 244 -7.64 -15.08 11.42
CA ARG A 244 -7.48 -13.75 10.84
C ARG A 244 -8.49 -12.73 11.35
N LEU A 245 -9.76 -13.13 11.41
CA LEU A 245 -10.80 -12.30 12.02
C LEU A 245 -10.53 -12.08 13.51
N SER A 246 -10.03 -13.09 14.20
CA SER A 246 -9.64 -12.98 15.61
C SER A 246 -8.63 -11.84 15.84
N LYS A 247 -7.58 -11.74 15.00
CA LYS A 247 -6.60 -10.64 15.09
C LYS A 247 -7.20 -9.27 14.80
N VAL A 248 -8.13 -9.15 13.85
CA VAL A 248 -8.86 -7.90 13.60
C VAL A 248 -9.64 -7.49 14.84
N CYS A 249 -10.34 -8.44 15.48
CA CYS A 249 -11.07 -8.18 16.70
C CYS A 249 -10.18 -7.82 17.91
N GLU A 250 -8.94 -8.33 17.95
CA GLU A 250 -7.95 -8.06 19.00
C GLU A 250 -7.21 -6.71 18.82
N ALA A 251 -7.36 -6.03 17.69
CA ALA A 251 -6.57 -4.84 17.34
C ALA A 251 -6.94 -3.57 18.13
N PHE A 252 -8.16 -3.50 18.65
CA PHE A 252 -8.72 -2.31 19.28
C PHE A 252 -8.34 -2.21 20.77
N ALA A 253 -7.85 -1.04 21.19
CA ALA A 253 -7.41 -0.79 22.56
C ALA A 253 -8.59 -0.40 23.45
N LEU A 254 -8.79 -1.08 24.57
CA LEU A 254 -9.91 -0.78 25.49
C LEU A 254 -9.74 0.52 26.28
N ASN A 255 -8.51 0.98 26.43
CA ASN A 255 -8.16 2.17 27.21
C ASN A 255 -6.79 2.72 26.82
N THR A 256 -6.44 3.88 27.40
CA THR A 256 -5.17 4.57 27.14
C THR A 256 -3.93 3.78 27.59
N SER A 257 -4.05 2.85 28.54
CA SER A 257 -2.94 1.97 28.93
C SER A 257 -2.64 0.93 27.85
N GLU A 258 -3.68 0.29 27.31
CA GLU A 258 -3.53 -0.64 26.17
C GLU A 258 -3.02 0.10 24.92
N MET A 259 -3.49 1.33 24.67
CA MET A 259 -2.98 2.17 23.58
C MET A 259 -1.47 2.45 23.73
N ARG A 260 -1.02 2.79 24.95
CA ARG A 260 0.43 2.99 25.21
C ARG A 260 1.23 1.70 25.00
N GLN A 261 0.71 0.56 25.44
CA GLN A 261 1.35 -0.73 25.20
C GLN A 261 1.46 -1.01 23.70
N MET A 262 0.40 -0.75 22.94
CA MET A 262 0.41 -0.89 21.49
C MET A 262 1.50 -0.03 20.84
N PHE A 263 1.69 1.23 21.26
CA PHE A 263 2.76 2.08 20.72
C PHE A 263 4.17 1.55 21.02
N GLU A 264 4.35 0.92 22.19
CA GLU A 264 5.60 0.23 22.53
C GLU A 264 5.79 -1.02 21.65
N ASP A 265 4.72 -1.78 21.42
CA ASP A 265 4.74 -2.99 20.59
C ASP A 265 5.03 -2.65 19.12
N ILE A 266 4.48 -1.54 18.60
CA ILE A 266 4.85 -0.99 17.28
C ILE A 266 6.35 -0.68 17.21
N ALA A 267 6.91 -0.02 18.23
CA ALA A 267 8.34 0.29 18.27
C ALA A 267 9.20 -0.98 18.31
N LYS A 268 8.80 -1.98 19.09
CA LYS A 268 9.46 -3.30 19.14
C LYS A 268 9.39 -4.02 17.79
N TYR A 269 8.23 -4.02 17.15
CA TYR A 269 8.04 -4.63 15.84
C TYR A 269 8.94 -3.99 14.78
N ARG A 270 8.94 -2.65 14.70
CA ARG A 270 9.84 -1.88 13.81
C ARG A 270 11.31 -2.24 14.02
N HIS A 271 11.75 -2.28 15.28
CA HIS A 271 13.13 -2.64 15.62
C HIS A 271 13.46 -4.06 15.18
N ARG A 272 12.57 -5.03 15.43
CA ARG A 272 12.74 -6.42 15.00
C ARG A 272 12.86 -6.53 13.48
N PHE A 273 11.96 -5.89 12.74
CA PHE A 273 11.95 -5.90 11.27
C PHE A 273 13.27 -5.36 10.70
N VAL A 274 13.69 -4.18 11.18
CA VAL A 274 14.97 -3.56 10.78
C VAL A 274 16.16 -4.46 11.11
N ARG A 275 16.16 -5.11 12.29
CA ARG A 275 17.25 -6.02 12.70
C ARG A 275 17.34 -7.23 11.77
N GLU A 276 16.22 -7.81 11.38
CA GLU A 276 16.19 -8.96 10.46
C GLU A 276 16.67 -8.58 9.05
N MET A 277 16.22 -7.44 8.52
CA MET A 277 16.76 -6.90 7.25
C MET A 277 18.27 -6.65 7.32
N LYS A 278 18.76 -6.02 8.40
CA LYS A 278 20.19 -5.74 8.58
C LYS A 278 21.02 -7.00 8.74
N ALA A 279 20.50 -8.03 9.42
CA ALA A 279 21.17 -9.32 9.56
C ALA A 279 21.42 -9.98 8.20
N LEU A 280 20.48 -9.81 7.27
CA LEU A 280 20.59 -10.28 5.88
C LEU A 280 21.27 -9.26 4.95
N ARG A 281 21.68 -8.10 5.46
CA ARG A 281 22.32 -6.99 4.71
C ARG A 281 21.48 -6.55 3.50
N LEU A 282 20.17 -6.47 3.67
CA LEU A 282 19.26 -6.04 2.61
C LEU A 282 19.30 -4.52 2.45
N ASP A 283 19.28 -4.05 1.21
CA ASP A 283 19.14 -2.63 0.84
C ASP A 283 17.67 -2.26 0.58
N ALA A 284 16.87 -3.22 0.12
CA ALA A 284 15.46 -3.04 -0.23
C ALA A 284 14.69 -4.36 -0.14
N ILE A 285 13.37 -4.28 -0.26
CA ILE A 285 12.43 -5.41 -0.29
C ILE A 285 11.53 -5.28 -1.50
N ILE A 286 11.23 -6.42 -2.15
CA ILE A 286 10.26 -6.55 -3.25
C ILE A 286 9.17 -7.53 -2.85
N CYS A 287 7.92 -7.14 -3.08
CA CYS A 287 6.77 -7.93 -2.70
C CYS A 287 5.53 -7.60 -3.54
N PRO A 288 4.45 -8.38 -3.41
CA PRO A 288 3.13 -8.00 -3.90
C PRO A 288 2.67 -6.68 -3.27
N ILE A 289 1.91 -5.88 -4.02
CA ILE A 289 1.31 -4.64 -3.51
C ILE A 289 0.06 -4.93 -2.67
N GLN A 290 -0.65 -5.98 -3.06
CA GLN A 290 -1.96 -6.40 -2.59
C GLN A 290 -2.11 -7.89 -2.95
N VAL A 291 -3.19 -8.53 -2.52
CA VAL A 291 -3.50 -9.92 -2.91
C VAL A 291 -4.32 -10.06 -4.20
N VAL A 292 -4.91 -8.97 -4.71
CA VAL A 292 -5.81 -8.97 -5.88
C VAL A 292 -5.42 -7.91 -6.89
N PRO A 293 -5.68 -8.11 -8.20
CA PRO A 293 -5.79 -7.02 -9.18
C PRO A 293 -7.04 -6.17 -8.87
N ALA A 294 -7.38 -5.22 -9.74
CA ALA A 294 -8.58 -4.40 -9.54
C ALA A 294 -9.86 -5.26 -9.54
N ILE A 295 -10.59 -5.25 -8.43
CA ILE A 295 -11.84 -6.00 -8.21
C ILE A 295 -13.08 -5.10 -8.34
N GLU A 296 -14.29 -5.65 -8.25
CA GLU A 296 -15.51 -4.81 -8.29
C GLU A 296 -15.60 -3.86 -7.09
N HIS A 297 -16.28 -2.72 -7.29
CA HIS A 297 -16.35 -1.57 -6.37
C HIS A 297 -16.67 -1.86 -4.91
N PHE A 298 -17.44 -2.91 -4.62
CA PHE A 298 -17.96 -3.18 -3.26
C PHE A 298 -17.13 -4.20 -2.48
N TYR A 299 -16.19 -4.90 -3.12
CA TYR A 299 -15.38 -5.90 -2.44
C TYR A 299 -14.34 -5.31 -1.47
N PRO A 300 -13.67 -4.17 -1.74
CA PRO A 300 -12.60 -3.70 -0.89
C PRO A 300 -12.92 -3.61 0.60
N MET A 301 -14.12 -3.12 0.95
CA MET A 301 -14.53 -3.02 2.35
C MET A 301 -14.83 -4.36 3.03
N LYS A 302 -15.04 -5.44 2.25
CA LYS A 302 -15.19 -6.81 2.74
C LYS A 302 -13.86 -7.54 2.91
N LEU A 303 -12.77 -6.96 2.36
CA LEU A 303 -11.46 -7.56 2.21
C LEU A 303 -10.38 -6.72 2.92
N ILE A 304 -10.71 -6.17 4.10
CA ILE A 304 -9.81 -5.27 4.86
C ILE A 304 -8.41 -5.86 5.11
N SER A 305 -8.31 -7.19 5.29
CA SER A 305 -7.04 -7.86 5.54
C SER A 305 -6.09 -7.90 4.36
N THR A 306 -6.57 -7.59 3.15
CA THR A 306 -5.70 -7.48 1.97
C THR A 306 -4.73 -6.31 2.10
N VAL A 307 -5.07 -5.31 2.91
CA VAL A 307 -4.24 -4.14 3.21
C VAL A 307 -2.90 -4.48 3.87
N SER A 308 -2.73 -5.69 4.41
CA SER A 308 -1.50 -6.20 5.05
C SER A 308 -0.20 -5.84 4.31
N TYR A 309 -0.14 -6.05 2.99
CA TYR A 309 1.06 -5.78 2.18
C TYR A 309 1.45 -4.30 2.17
N CYS A 310 0.48 -3.40 2.00
CA CYS A 310 0.77 -1.97 1.99
C CYS A 310 0.90 -1.40 3.41
N GLY A 311 0.00 -1.79 4.30
CA GLY A 311 -0.10 -1.36 5.69
C GLY A 311 1.15 -1.69 6.49
N LEU A 312 1.87 -2.77 6.16
CA LEU A 312 3.19 -3.06 6.73
C LEU A 312 4.16 -1.88 6.58
N PHE A 313 4.27 -1.30 5.39
CA PHE A 313 5.21 -0.21 5.16
C PHE A 313 4.73 1.15 5.69
N ASN A 314 3.43 1.28 5.99
CA ASN A 314 2.93 2.39 6.82
C ASN A 314 3.28 2.18 8.29
N LEU A 315 3.07 0.96 8.80
CA LEU A 315 3.44 0.57 10.15
C LEU A 315 4.93 0.80 10.38
N LEU A 316 5.79 0.41 9.43
CA LEU A 316 7.24 0.56 9.53
C LEU A 316 7.76 1.99 9.28
N ASP A 317 6.93 2.85 8.69
CA ASP A 317 7.30 4.17 8.16
C ASP A 317 8.43 4.16 7.10
N PHE A 318 8.46 3.10 6.29
CA PHE A 318 9.44 2.92 5.22
C PHE A 318 8.95 3.58 3.94
N PRO A 319 9.82 4.18 3.10
CA PRO A 319 9.40 4.56 1.77
C PRO A 319 9.00 3.31 1.00
N ALA A 320 7.87 3.39 0.29
CA ALA A 320 7.35 2.28 -0.49
C ALA A 320 6.71 2.80 -1.78
N GLY A 321 7.11 2.28 -2.92
CA GLY A 321 6.57 2.67 -4.21
C GLY A 321 6.16 1.46 -5.03
N THR A 322 5.49 1.73 -6.14
CA THR A 322 4.96 0.71 -7.02
C THR A 322 5.08 1.11 -8.48
N VAL A 323 5.25 0.11 -9.34
CA VAL A 323 5.26 0.23 -10.80
C VAL A 323 4.54 -0.98 -11.41
N LYS A 324 3.88 -0.78 -12.56
CA LYS A 324 3.28 -1.86 -13.35
C LYS A 324 4.38 -2.72 -13.95
N VAL A 325 4.25 -4.05 -13.84
CA VAL A 325 5.23 -5.00 -14.41
C VAL A 325 4.64 -5.94 -15.43
N THR A 326 3.34 -6.23 -15.32
CA THR A 326 2.66 -7.20 -16.19
C THR A 326 1.15 -6.93 -16.20
N GLU A 327 0.39 -7.81 -16.87
CA GLU A 327 -1.06 -7.82 -16.89
C GLU A 327 -1.56 -9.22 -16.51
N VAL A 328 -2.79 -9.32 -16.02
CA VAL A 328 -3.40 -10.62 -15.72
C VAL A 328 -3.55 -11.41 -17.03
N SER A 329 -2.95 -12.60 -17.08
CA SER A 329 -3.02 -13.51 -18.22
C SER A 329 -4.17 -14.51 -18.07
N GLU A 330 -4.55 -15.17 -19.17
CA GLU A 330 -5.52 -16.28 -19.13
C GLU A 330 -5.02 -17.44 -18.24
N ILE A 331 -3.72 -17.67 -18.16
CA ILE A 331 -3.13 -18.71 -17.30
C ILE A 331 -3.36 -18.36 -15.83
N ASP A 332 -3.20 -17.09 -15.43
CA ASP A 332 -3.45 -16.70 -14.04
C ASP A 332 -4.93 -16.91 -13.66
N GLU A 333 -5.84 -16.57 -14.57
CA GLU A 333 -7.28 -16.76 -14.40
C GLU A 333 -7.62 -18.26 -14.28
N LEU A 334 -6.96 -19.13 -15.05
CA LEU A 334 -7.11 -20.58 -14.91
C LEU A 334 -6.58 -21.09 -13.56
N CYS A 335 -5.43 -20.60 -13.11
CA CYS A 335 -4.82 -20.95 -11.82
C CYS A 335 -5.65 -20.47 -10.61
N LEU A 336 -6.56 -19.51 -10.77
CA LEU A 336 -7.49 -19.12 -9.69
C LEU A 336 -8.37 -20.28 -9.22
N LYS A 337 -8.60 -21.32 -10.04
CA LYS A 337 -9.34 -22.53 -9.65
C LYS A 337 -8.73 -23.22 -8.44
N ASP A 338 -7.41 -23.19 -8.32
CA ASP A 338 -6.64 -23.83 -7.25
C ASP A 338 -6.31 -22.87 -6.10
N TYR A 339 -6.79 -21.62 -6.17
CA TYR A 339 -6.60 -20.65 -5.10
C TYR A 339 -7.27 -21.11 -3.78
N PRO A 340 -6.62 -20.95 -2.61
CA PRO A 340 -7.14 -21.41 -1.33
C PRO A 340 -8.50 -20.82 -0.96
N GLU A 341 -9.27 -21.57 -0.17
CA GLU A 341 -10.62 -21.19 0.29
C GLU A 341 -10.83 -21.53 1.78
N ASN A 342 -9.78 -21.38 2.60
CA ASN A 342 -9.78 -21.80 4.00
C ASN A 342 -10.67 -20.93 4.89
N ASP A 343 -10.87 -19.66 4.53
CA ASP A 343 -11.82 -18.76 5.20
C ASP A 343 -12.65 -17.92 4.22
N LEU A 344 -13.54 -17.07 4.76
CA LEU A 344 -14.44 -16.25 3.94
C LEU A 344 -13.67 -15.23 3.07
N TRP A 345 -12.54 -14.69 3.53
CA TRP A 345 -11.79 -13.70 2.76
C TRP A 345 -11.11 -14.31 1.56
N GLU A 346 -10.56 -15.52 1.70
CA GLU A 346 -10.01 -16.29 0.58
C GLU A 346 -11.08 -16.63 -0.47
N LYS A 347 -12.26 -17.08 -0.03
CA LYS A 347 -13.42 -17.31 -0.91
C LYS A 347 -13.85 -16.04 -1.65
N LEU A 348 -13.87 -14.90 -0.93
CA LEU A 348 -14.21 -13.61 -1.52
C LEU A 348 -13.15 -13.14 -2.51
N VAL A 349 -11.85 -13.33 -2.24
CA VAL A 349 -10.76 -13.01 -3.18
C VAL A 349 -10.90 -13.84 -4.46
N LYS A 350 -11.08 -15.15 -4.33
CA LYS A 350 -11.28 -16.04 -5.48
C LYS A 350 -12.48 -15.64 -6.33
N LYS A 351 -13.59 -15.24 -5.70
CA LYS A 351 -14.78 -14.74 -6.39
C LYS A 351 -14.55 -13.38 -7.04
N ALA A 352 -13.96 -12.43 -6.33
CA ALA A 352 -13.79 -11.04 -6.75
C ALA A 352 -12.79 -10.87 -7.89
N THR A 353 -11.79 -11.77 -7.95
CA THR A 353 -10.71 -11.73 -8.93
C THR A 353 -11.11 -12.32 -10.28
N LYS A 354 -12.28 -12.97 -10.41
CA LYS A 354 -12.72 -13.52 -11.69
C LYS A 354 -12.85 -12.43 -12.77
N ASP A 355 -12.64 -12.79 -14.03
CA ASP A 355 -12.77 -11.90 -15.20
C ASP A 355 -11.80 -10.70 -15.16
N SER A 356 -10.58 -10.94 -14.70
CA SER A 356 -9.54 -9.91 -14.51
C SER A 356 -8.50 -9.86 -15.62
N VAL A 357 -8.58 -10.75 -16.62
CA VAL A 357 -7.64 -10.79 -17.77
C VAL A 357 -7.47 -9.40 -18.40
N GLY A 358 -6.21 -9.01 -18.61
CA GLY A 358 -5.83 -7.70 -19.15
C GLY A 358 -5.72 -6.56 -18.12
N LEU A 359 -6.16 -6.76 -16.86
CA LEU A 359 -5.96 -5.75 -15.82
C LEU A 359 -4.47 -5.63 -15.45
N PRO A 360 -3.99 -4.42 -15.11
CA PRO A 360 -2.60 -4.21 -14.78
C PRO A 360 -2.22 -4.88 -13.45
N VAL A 361 -0.99 -5.40 -13.40
CA VAL A 361 -0.40 -5.95 -12.19
C VAL A 361 0.97 -5.32 -11.95
N GLY A 362 1.17 -4.83 -10.74
CA GLY A 362 2.42 -4.20 -10.33
C GLY A 362 3.13 -4.97 -9.22
N VAL A 363 4.30 -4.48 -8.86
CA VAL A 363 5.04 -4.89 -7.66
C VAL A 363 5.25 -3.70 -6.73
N GLN A 364 5.54 -4.00 -5.47
CA GLN A 364 5.90 -3.02 -4.45
C GLN A 364 7.38 -3.14 -4.13
N VAL A 365 8.06 -2.00 -4.07
CA VAL A 365 9.45 -1.86 -3.63
C VAL A 365 9.47 -0.99 -2.39
N ALA A 366 10.17 -1.43 -1.34
CA ALA A 366 10.38 -0.64 -0.13
C ALA A 366 11.84 -0.68 0.32
N SER A 367 12.30 0.35 1.03
CA SER A 367 13.66 0.41 1.58
C SER A 367 13.61 0.95 3.02
N PHE A 368 14.77 1.15 3.65
CA PHE A 368 14.84 1.80 4.96
C PHE A 368 14.30 3.23 4.93
N PRO A 369 13.92 3.80 6.09
CA PRO A 369 13.49 5.20 6.14
C PRO A 369 14.51 6.13 5.49
N PHE A 370 14.00 7.13 4.75
CA PHE A 370 14.83 8.13 4.06
C PHE A 370 15.71 7.58 2.94
N HIS A 371 15.30 6.46 2.33
CA HIS A 371 15.94 5.85 1.15
C HIS A 371 14.98 5.80 -0.05
N GLU A 372 14.19 6.85 -0.24
CA GLU A 372 13.27 7.00 -1.37
C GLU A 372 13.98 6.88 -2.72
N GLU A 373 15.19 7.41 -2.83
CA GLU A 373 16.00 7.35 -4.04
C GLU A 373 16.40 5.91 -4.39
N THR A 374 16.71 5.07 -3.40
CA THR A 374 16.92 3.63 -3.60
C THR A 374 15.65 2.96 -4.11
N VAL A 375 14.49 3.30 -3.54
CA VAL A 375 13.20 2.76 -4.00
C VAL A 375 12.94 3.17 -5.45
N LEU A 376 13.08 4.45 -5.78
CA LEU A 376 12.87 4.99 -7.12
C LEU A 376 13.87 4.44 -8.14
N ARG A 377 15.13 4.20 -7.74
CA ARG A 377 16.14 3.56 -8.58
C ARG A 377 15.66 2.17 -8.99
N LEU A 378 15.27 1.33 -8.02
CA LEU A 378 14.81 -0.02 -8.29
C LEU A 378 13.53 -0.03 -9.14
N LEU A 379 12.58 0.86 -8.84
CA LEU A 379 11.37 1.00 -9.67
C LEU A 379 11.72 1.38 -11.12
N ALA A 380 12.68 2.27 -11.33
CA ALA A 380 13.12 2.68 -12.67
C ALA A 380 13.85 1.54 -13.41
N GLU A 381 14.67 0.75 -12.71
CA GLU A 381 15.31 -0.45 -13.26
C GLU A 381 14.25 -1.50 -13.69
N ILE A 382 13.22 -1.70 -12.86
CA ILE A 382 12.09 -2.60 -13.16
C ILE A 382 11.31 -2.08 -14.37
N GLU A 383 10.88 -0.81 -14.36
CA GLU A 383 10.14 -0.17 -15.46
C GLU A 383 10.87 -0.35 -16.79
N LYS A 384 12.15 0.02 -16.83
CA LYS A 384 13.00 -0.10 -18.01
C LYS A 384 13.13 -1.54 -18.49
N SER A 385 13.28 -2.51 -17.57
CA SER A 385 13.39 -3.92 -17.95
C SER A 385 12.11 -4.48 -18.58
N VAL A 386 10.94 -3.98 -18.18
CA VAL A 386 9.63 -4.34 -18.76
C VAL A 386 9.46 -3.72 -20.14
N GLU A 387 9.90 -2.47 -20.34
CA GLU A 387 9.87 -1.81 -21.65
C GLU A 387 10.75 -2.52 -22.68
N LEU A 388 11.94 -2.97 -22.28
CA LEU A 388 12.87 -3.68 -23.17
C LEU A 388 12.31 -4.99 -23.69
N GLU A 389 11.53 -5.72 -22.89
CA GLU A 389 10.88 -6.97 -23.32
C GLU A 389 9.72 -6.78 -24.28
N LYS A 390 9.16 -5.57 -24.39
CA LYS A 390 8.13 -5.28 -25.41
C LYS A 390 8.72 -5.01 -26.79
N ILE A 391 10.04 -4.78 -26.86
CA ILE A 391 10.77 -4.45 -28.10
C ILE A 391 11.39 -5.72 -28.72
N ILE A 392 11.65 -6.74 -27.90
CA ILE A 392 12.14 -8.07 -28.31
C ILE A 392 10.95 -8.94 -28.68
#